data_AF-A0A1G9N9K3-F1
#
_entry.id   AF-A0A1G9N9K3-F1
#
_cell.length_a   1.000
_cell.length_b   1.000
_cell.length_c   1.000
_cell.angle_alpha   90.00
_cell.angle_beta   90.00
_cell.angle_gamma   90.00
#
_symmetry.space_group_name_H-M   'P 1'
#
loop_
_entity.id
_entity.type
_entity.pdbx_description
1 polymer ?
#
loop_
_entity_poly.entity_id
_entity_poly.type
_entity_poly.pdbx_seq_one_letter_code
_entity_poly.pdbx_strand_id
1 'polypeptide(L)'
;MDSNNSDLPGGDPWDDEPSKDTGARRRWPWAAAVVALAVAAVAGGVAVAGNMGSVDRTPAVASTAAVIAPTASDALTATPSPIVATSASVSPSVSPSSSATSDPATPAPSAGAWRTFTSADSKVSFDYPAAWRVSEAAAGAPGYEGIAVDVANEAAVVVASLHVGPSGGLGGACQGDVPYTVLDSVEVDLPHQPAKGSVTPRFAFRALQESDRVTASFGLTDTPAGQNGTTCMFYNVVTGPPEWPLFSFADAFQVNVGSKEDDPMRKGAKTFPSLDAARAYMQTPEYLNAKRMITSLKINAG
;
A
#
# COMPACT_ATOMS: atom_id res chain seq x y z
N MET A 1 46.68 17.46 70.46
CA MET A 1 47.81 17.23 69.54
C MET A 1 48.29 15.83 69.83
N ASP A 2 48.27 14.92 68.86
CA ASP A 2 49.10 13.70 68.89
C ASP A 2 49.06 13.03 67.52
N SER A 3 50.24 12.64 67.06
CA SER A 3 50.54 12.07 65.75
C SER A 3 50.68 10.54 65.84
N ASN A 4 50.27 9.81 64.80
CA ASN A 4 50.87 8.56 64.33
C ASN A 4 50.31 8.30 62.91
N ASN A 5 51.06 8.42 61.81
CA ASN A 5 52.15 7.61 61.24
C ASN A 5 51.66 6.57 60.18
N SER A 6 52.11 6.79 58.93
CA SER A 6 52.45 5.86 57.83
C SER A 6 51.41 5.02 57.04
N ASP A 7 51.42 5.31 55.72
CA ASP A 7 51.63 4.42 54.54
C ASP A 7 50.65 3.29 54.13
N LEU A 8 50.00 3.49 52.94
CA LEU A 8 49.86 2.68 51.67
C LEU A 8 49.77 1.12 51.70
N PRO A 9 49.37 0.40 50.60
CA PRO A 9 48.80 0.74 49.28
C PRO A 9 47.57 -0.13 48.86
N GLY A 10 47.12 -0.02 47.59
CA GLY A 10 45.88 -0.63 47.04
C GLY A 10 45.94 -2.04 46.45
N GLY A 11 44.92 -2.35 45.62
CA GLY A 11 44.80 -3.57 44.82
C GLY A 11 43.33 -4.00 44.62
N ASP A 12 42.87 -3.93 43.36
CA ASP A 12 41.59 -4.42 42.81
C ASP A 12 41.47 -5.97 42.87
N PRO A 13 40.55 -6.65 42.15
CA PRO A 13 39.08 -6.59 42.13
C PRO A 13 38.46 -7.97 42.49
N TRP A 14 37.17 -8.00 42.83
CA TRP A 14 36.46 -9.23 43.23
C TRP A 14 36.12 -10.14 42.03
N ASP A 15 36.71 -11.35 42.02
CA ASP A 15 36.24 -12.53 41.30
C ASP A 15 35.04 -13.15 42.05
N ASP A 16 33.88 -13.24 41.41
CA ASP A 16 32.73 -14.02 41.87
C ASP A 16 32.68 -15.36 41.13
N GLU A 17 32.98 -16.45 41.84
CA GLU A 17 32.80 -17.83 41.39
C GLU A 17 31.44 -18.37 41.90
N PRO A 18 30.60 -19.00 41.04
CA PRO A 18 29.24 -19.40 41.42
C PRO A 18 29.15 -20.72 42.20
N SER A 19 28.20 -20.75 43.13
CA SER A 19 27.92 -21.83 44.06
C SER A 19 27.48 -23.14 43.38
N LYS A 20 28.06 -24.25 43.85
CA LYS A 20 27.57 -25.62 43.66
C LYS A 20 26.32 -25.84 44.50
N ASP A 21 25.24 -26.31 43.88
CA ASP A 21 24.20 -27.04 44.60
C ASP A 21 23.91 -28.37 43.89
N THR A 22 23.82 -29.43 44.68
CA THR A 22 23.70 -30.83 44.29
C THR A 22 22.40 -31.38 44.82
N GLY A 23 21.51 -31.88 43.97
CA GLY A 23 20.31 -32.53 44.49
C GLY A 23 19.37 -33.17 43.46
N ALA A 24 19.45 -34.50 43.40
CA ALA A 24 18.39 -35.44 43.06
C ALA A 24 18.09 -35.79 41.58
N ARG A 25 18.19 -37.10 41.38
CA ARG A 25 18.07 -37.89 40.15
C ARG A 25 16.61 -38.09 39.74
N ARG A 26 16.30 -38.01 38.44
CA ARG A 26 15.29 -38.85 37.78
C ARG A 26 15.78 -39.25 36.38
N ARG A 27 15.54 -40.52 36.05
CA ARG A 27 16.12 -41.27 34.92
C ARG A 27 15.22 -41.18 33.67
N TRP A 28 15.88 -41.31 32.51
CA TRP A 28 15.42 -41.82 31.20
C TRP A 28 14.72 -40.88 30.19
N PRO A 29 14.86 -41.15 28.87
CA PRO A 29 16.05 -41.60 28.13
C PRO A 29 16.31 -40.74 26.86
N TRP A 30 17.41 -41.07 26.19
CA TRP A 30 18.03 -40.39 25.07
C TRP A 30 17.19 -40.38 23.78
N ALA A 31 17.28 -39.28 23.03
CA ALA A 31 17.23 -39.29 21.57
C ALA A 31 18.27 -38.29 21.05
N ALA A 32 19.32 -38.83 20.44
CA ALA A 32 20.35 -38.08 19.74
C ALA A 32 19.80 -37.64 18.38
N ALA A 33 20.02 -36.39 18.01
CA ALA A 33 19.97 -35.93 16.62
C ALA A 33 21.18 -35.05 16.37
N VAL A 34 22.18 -35.66 15.72
CA VAL A 34 23.36 -35.02 15.16
C VAL A 34 22.94 -34.33 13.86
N VAL A 35 23.15 -33.03 13.74
CA VAL A 35 23.30 -32.37 12.44
C VAL A 35 24.51 -31.44 12.53
N ALA A 36 25.57 -31.87 11.84
CA ALA A 36 26.76 -31.10 11.59
C ALA A 36 26.46 -30.03 10.54
N LEU A 37 26.91 -28.79 10.78
CA LEU A 37 26.99 -27.75 9.75
C LEU A 37 28.44 -27.29 9.65
N ALA A 38 29.04 -27.62 8.51
CA ALA A 38 30.41 -27.34 8.15
C ALA A 38 30.61 -25.84 7.88
N VAL A 39 31.67 -25.28 8.47
CA VAL A 39 32.19 -23.95 8.17
C VAL A 39 33.11 -24.06 6.96
N ALA A 40 32.73 -23.47 5.83
CA ALA A 40 33.62 -23.26 4.70
C ALA A 40 34.04 -21.79 4.65
N ALA A 41 35.28 -21.55 5.06
CA ALA A 41 35.99 -20.29 4.83
C ALA A 41 36.47 -20.23 3.37
N VAL A 42 36.25 -19.11 2.69
CA VAL A 42 36.99 -18.75 1.48
C VAL A 42 37.49 -17.32 1.64
N ALA A 43 38.79 -17.21 1.85
CA ALA A 43 39.58 -16.00 1.68
C ALA A 43 40.45 -16.20 0.44
N GLY A 44 40.62 -15.15 -0.37
CA GLY A 44 41.51 -15.20 -1.54
C GLY A 44 41.28 -14.04 -2.46
N GLY A 45 42.12 -13.01 -2.37
CA GLY A 45 42.00 -11.77 -3.12
C GLY A 45 42.76 -11.73 -4.45
N VAL A 46 42.88 -10.49 -4.93
CA VAL A 46 43.84 -9.91 -5.88
C VAL A 46 43.27 -9.54 -7.26
N ALA A 47 43.49 -8.26 -7.55
CA ALA A 47 43.12 -7.44 -8.70
C ALA A 47 43.93 -7.73 -9.98
N VAL A 48 43.48 -7.18 -11.12
CA VAL A 48 44.19 -6.19 -11.98
C VAL A 48 43.60 -6.11 -13.40
N ALA A 49 43.57 -4.87 -13.91
CA ALA A 49 43.57 -4.40 -15.32
C ALA A 49 42.34 -4.59 -16.23
N GLY A 50 41.68 -3.44 -16.49
CA GLY A 50 41.86 -2.72 -17.76
C GLY A 50 41.14 -3.29 -18.99
N ASN A 51 40.12 -2.57 -19.46
CA ASN A 51 40.09 -2.23 -20.89
C ASN A 51 39.35 -0.91 -21.12
N MET A 52 40.06 0.02 -21.75
CA MET A 52 39.49 1.25 -22.29
C MET A 52 38.70 0.90 -23.54
N GLY A 53 37.46 1.39 -23.62
CA GLY A 53 36.66 1.38 -24.84
C GLY A 53 35.94 2.71 -24.95
N SER A 54 36.67 3.73 -25.40
CA SER A 54 36.06 4.97 -25.93
C SER A 54 35.13 4.58 -27.07
N VAL A 55 33.84 4.89 -26.94
CA VAL A 55 32.97 5.01 -28.10
C VAL A 55 32.86 6.49 -28.41
N ASP A 56 33.35 6.80 -29.60
CA ASP A 56 33.47 8.10 -30.24
C ASP A 56 32.27 9.05 -29.99
N ARG A 57 32.58 10.26 -29.53
CA ARG A 57 31.76 11.44 -29.83
C ARG A 57 32.22 11.98 -31.17
N THR A 58 31.37 11.90 -32.18
CA THR A 58 31.46 12.78 -33.34
C THR A 58 30.34 13.82 -33.27
N PRO A 59 30.66 15.11 -33.20
CA PRO A 59 29.73 16.19 -33.50
C PRO A 59 30.05 16.80 -34.87
N ALA A 60 29.05 16.94 -35.75
CA ALA A 60 29.06 17.85 -36.91
C ALA A 60 27.62 17.96 -37.44
N VAL A 61 26.85 18.99 -37.08
CA VAL A 61 26.80 20.36 -37.64
C VAL A 61 26.00 20.47 -38.94
N ALA A 62 24.95 21.32 -38.88
CA ALA A 62 24.35 22.12 -39.96
C ALA A 62 23.58 21.36 -41.07
N SER A 63 22.48 21.85 -41.64
CA SER A 63 21.79 23.14 -41.55
C SER A 63 20.43 23.04 -42.27
N THR A 64 19.57 24.01 -41.94
CA THR A 64 18.54 24.67 -42.78
C THR A 64 17.33 23.90 -43.35
N ALA A 65 16.18 24.31 -42.80
CA ALA A 65 15.04 24.93 -43.48
C ALA A 65 14.21 24.11 -44.49
N ALA A 66 12.91 23.99 -44.22
CA ALA A 66 11.87 24.48 -45.12
C ALA A 66 10.52 24.59 -44.41
N VAL A 67 9.97 25.80 -44.49
CA VAL A 67 8.57 26.18 -44.28
C VAL A 67 7.70 25.51 -45.35
N ILE A 68 6.61 24.84 -45.00
CA ILE A 68 5.35 24.84 -45.78
C ILE A 68 4.16 24.76 -44.84
N ALA A 69 3.42 25.87 -44.74
CA ALA A 69 1.99 25.85 -44.45
C ALA A 69 1.23 25.77 -45.78
N PRO A 70 0.06 25.12 -45.81
CA PRO A 70 -1.00 25.54 -46.72
C PRO A 70 -2.31 25.82 -45.97
N THR A 71 -2.71 27.07 -46.06
CA THR A 71 -3.97 27.58 -46.64
C THR A 71 -5.28 26.85 -46.34
N ALA A 72 -6.23 27.65 -45.83
CA ALA A 72 -7.65 27.40 -45.74
C ALA A 72 -8.32 27.02 -47.07
N SER A 73 -9.46 26.33 -46.99
CA SER A 73 -10.49 26.35 -48.01
C SER A 73 -11.87 26.16 -47.40
N ASP A 74 -12.77 27.00 -47.90
CA ASP A 74 -14.14 27.25 -47.51
C ASP A 74 -15.12 26.08 -47.73
N ALA A 75 -16.21 26.18 -46.96
CA ALA A 75 -17.61 25.89 -47.25
C ALA A 75 -18.01 24.53 -47.85
N LEU A 76 -19.04 23.91 -47.26
CA LEU A 76 -20.36 23.81 -47.92
C LEU A 76 -21.46 23.42 -46.91
N THR A 77 -22.51 24.22 -46.99
CA THR A 77 -23.84 24.10 -46.39
C THR A 77 -24.59 22.89 -46.97
N ALA A 78 -25.25 22.09 -46.13
CA ALA A 78 -26.46 21.34 -46.53
C ALA A 78 -27.25 20.85 -45.29
N THR A 79 -28.25 21.63 -44.90
CA THR A 79 -29.44 21.13 -44.18
C THR A 79 -30.52 20.85 -45.23
N PRO A 80 -31.18 19.69 -45.15
CA PRO A 80 -32.64 19.74 -45.24
C PRO A 80 -33.36 19.04 -44.08
N SER A 81 -34.58 19.53 -43.90
CA SER A 81 -35.56 19.41 -42.83
C SER A 81 -36.34 18.06 -42.82
N PRO A 82 -37.27 17.84 -41.87
CA PRO A 82 -37.68 16.53 -41.35
C PRO A 82 -38.79 15.85 -42.16
N ILE A 83 -38.88 14.52 -42.04
CA ILE A 83 -40.02 13.73 -42.51
C ILE A 83 -40.85 13.27 -41.30
N VAL A 84 -42.12 13.66 -41.33
CA VAL A 84 -43.22 13.22 -40.48
C VAL A 84 -43.89 11.99 -41.11
N ALA A 85 -44.17 10.95 -40.33
CA ALA A 85 -45.26 9.97 -40.54
C ALA A 85 -45.42 9.16 -39.23
N THR A 86 -46.40 9.47 -38.38
CA THR A 86 -47.79 8.95 -38.34
C THR A 86 -47.90 7.50 -37.84
N SER A 87 -48.65 7.38 -36.72
CA SER A 87 -49.07 6.19 -35.99
C SER A 87 -49.69 5.07 -36.82
N ALA A 88 -49.51 3.82 -36.35
CA ALA A 88 -50.53 2.78 -36.47
C ALA A 88 -50.46 1.82 -35.27
N SER A 89 -51.59 1.75 -34.57
CA SER A 89 -51.93 0.76 -33.55
C SER A 89 -52.34 -0.56 -34.22
N VAL A 90 -51.86 -1.70 -33.72
CA VAL A 90 -52.56 -2.99 -33.85
C VAL A 90 -52.21 -3.88 -32.65
N SER A 91 -53.27 -4.26 -31.92
CA SER A 91 -53.31 -5.44 -31.04
C SER A 91 -53.72 -6.66 -31.87
N PRO A 92 -53.27 -7.87 -31.52
CA PRO A 92 -54.27 -8.86 -31.12
C PRO A 92 -53.87 -9.73 -29.93
N SER A 93 -54.90 -10.02 -29.13
CA SER A 93 -55.00 -11.10 -28.14
C SER A 93 -55.08 -12.48 -28.81
N VAL A 94 -54.39 -13.50 -28.27
CA VAL A 94 -54.99 -14.80 -27.87
C VAL A 94 -54.00 -15.73 -27.12
N SER A 95 -54.46 -16.14 -25.93
CA SER A 95 -54.38 -17.44 -25.22
C SER A 95 -53.07 -18.11 -24.75
N PRO A 96 -53.14 -18.86 -23.61
CA PRO A 96 -52.00 -19.27 -22.81
C PRO A 96 -51.49 -20.67 -23.19
N SER A 97 -50.18 -20.89 -23.06
CA SER A 97 -49.61 -22.24 -23.06
C SER A 97 -48.63 -22.39 -21.89
N SER A 98 -48.80 -23.51 -21.21
CA SER A 98 -48.26 -23.85 -19.90
C SER A 98 -46.77 -24.19 -19.91
N SER A 99 -46.16 -23.96 -18.74
CA SER A 99 -45.08 -24.75 -18.14
C SER A 99 -43.72 -24.81 -18.85
N ALA A 100 -42.83 -23.91 -18.44
CA ALA A 100 -41.44 -24.25 -18.19
C ALA A 100 -41.09 -23.78 -16.78
N THR A 101 -40.87 -24.74 -15.88
CA THR A 101 -40.23 -24.54 -14.58
C THR A 101 -38.90 -23.85 -14.80
N SER A 102 -38.88 -22.53 -14.61
CA SER A 102 -37.64 -21.79 -14.47
C SER A 102 -37.17 -22.02 -13.05
N ASP A 103 -35.97 -22.57 -12.91
CA ASP A 103 -35.18 -22.54 -11.69
C ASP A 103 -35.31 -21.16 -11.01
N PRO A 104 -35.24 -21.06 -9.67
CA PRO A 104 -35.15 -19.77 -9.01
C PRO A 104 -34.00 -19.00 -9.67
N ALA A 105 -34.32 -17.92 -10.38
CA ALA A 105 -33.32 -17.00 -10.85
C ALA A 105 -32.48 -16.63 -9.64
N THR A 106 -31.19 -17.01 -9.66
CA THR A 106 -30.21 -16.52 -8.69
C THR A 106 -30.42 -15.01 -8.59
N PRO A 107 -30.79 -14.48 -7.41
CA PRO A 107 -31.10 -13.08 -7.29
C PRO A 107 -29.90 -12.28 -7.79
N ALA A 108 -30.16 -11.32 -8.69
CA ALA A 108 -29.18 -10.33 -9.07
C ALA A 108 -28.56 -9.73 -7.79
N PRO A 109 -27.24 -9.48 -7.74
CA PRO A 109 -26.61 -8.96 -6.53
C PRO A 109 -27.32 -7.69 -6.11
N SER A 110 -28.04 -7.75 -5.00
CA SER A 110 -28.67 -6.60 -4.36
C SER A 110 -27.62 -5.52 -4.17
N ALA A 111 -28.01 -4.25 -4.35
CA ALA A 111 -27.20 -3.09 -3.94
C ALA A 111 -26.52 -3.38 -2.59
N GLY A 112 -25.19 -3.52 -2.63
CA GLY A 112 -24.45 -4.45 -1.79
C GLY A 112 -24.72 -4.30 -0.29
N ALA A 113 -25.06 -5.40 0.37
CA ALA A 113 -25.07 -5.44 1.83
C ALA A 113 -23.67 -5.09 2.36
N TRP A 114 -23.60 -4.30 3.43
CA TRP A 114 -22.35 -3.97 4.13
C TRP A 114 -22.30 -4.74 5.46
N ARG A 115 -21.10 -5.09 5.89
CA ARG A 115 -20.81 -5.71 7.19
C ARG A 115 -19.81 -4.83 7.94
N THR A 116 -19.76 -4.98 9.25
CA THR A 116 -18.79 -4.27 10.08
C THR A 116 -17.81 -5.28 10.64
N PHE A 117 -16.52 -5.02 10.46
CA PHE A 117 -15.45 -5.68 11.19
C PHE A 117 -15.26 -4.95 12.51
N THR A 118 -15.03 -5.70 13.60
CA THR A 118 -14.65 -5.19 14.90
C THR A 118 -13.52 -6.05 15.44
N SER A 119 -12.42 -5.43 15.87
CA SER A 119 -11.29 -6.14 16.49
C SER A 119 -11.70 -6.81 17.80
N ALA A 120 -10.95 -7.83 18.23
CA ALA A 120 -11.24 -8.57 19.47
C ALA A 120 -11.28 -7.69 20.74
N ASP A 121 -10.48 -6.62 20.76
CA ASP A 121 -10.44 -5.61 21.84
C ASP A 121 -11.45 -4.47 21.66
N SER A 122 -12.27 -4.50 20.61
CA SER A 122 -13.28 -3.48 20.27
C SER A 122 -12.71 -2.06 20.05
N LYS A 123 -11.40 -1.95 19.85
CA LYS A 123 -10.73 -0.67 19.64
C LYS A 123 -10.75 -0.20 18.19
N VAL A 124 -10.89 -1.13 17.25
CA VAL A 124 -10.86 -0.87 15.82
C VAL A 124 -12.11 -1.44 15.17
N SER A 125 -12.76 -0.64 14.34
CA SER A 125 -13.89 -1.11 13.52
C SER A 125 -13.95 -0.41 12.17
N PHE A 126 -14.47 -1.08 11.16
CA PHE A 126 -14.73 -0.50 9.84
C PHE A 126 -15.81 -1.30 9.10
N ASP A 127 -16.51 -0.64 8.18
CA ASP A 127 -17.51 -1.27 7.31
C ASP A 127 -16.86 -1.77 6.02
N TYR A 128 -17.30 -2.93 5.51
CA TYR A 128 -16.82 -3.50 4.25
C TYR A 128 -17.97 -4.17 3.46
N PRO A 129 -17.86 -4.31 2.13
CA PRO A 129 -18.86 -5.01 1.34
C PRO A 129 -19.04 -6.46 1.83
N ALA A 130 -20.28 -6.93 1.98
CA ALA A 130 -20.57 -8.27 2.49
C ALA A 130 -20.03 -9.41 1.62
N ALA A 131 -19.74 -9.13 0.35
CA ALA A 131 -19.14 -10.06 -0.58
C ALA A 131 -17.61 -10.16 -0.43
N TRP A 132 -16.98 -9.18 0.23
CA TRP A 132 -15.55 -9.16 0.52
C TRP A 132 -15.25 -9.99 1.78
N ARG A 133 -14.01 -10.45 1.88
CA ARG A 133 -13.51 -11.24 3.01
C ARG A 133 -12.52 -10.43 3.82
N VAL A 134 -12.62 -10.58 5.14
CA VAL A 134 -11.69 -10.00 6.11
C VAL A 134 -10.98 -11.14 6.79
N SER A 135 -9.64 -11.08 6.81
CA SER A 135 -8.80 -12.04 7.51
C SER A 135 -7.81 -11.31 8.38
N GLU A 136 -7.72 -11.71 9.65
CA GLU A 136 -6.61 -11.28 10.50
C GLU A 136 -5.32 -11.85 9.90
N ALA A 137 -4.44 -10.96 9.45
CA ALA A 137 -3.14 -11.36 8.97
C ALA A 137 -2.32 -11.81 10.19
N ALA A 138 -1.57 -12.90 10.05
CA ALA A 138 -0.54 -13.21 11.04
C ALA A 138 0.44 -12.04 11.03
N ALA A 139 0.33 -11.17 12.02
CA ALA A 139 1.24 -10.04 12.13
C ALA A 139 2.67 -10.58 12.07
N GLY A 140 3.42 -10.14 11.06
CA GLY A 140 4.54 -10.88 10.48
C GLY A 140 5.77 -11.12 11.36
N ALA A 141 5.68 -10.94 12.67
CA ALA A 141 6.74 -11.30 13.61
C ALA A 141 6.13 -11.89 14.90
N PRO A 142 6.69 -12.99 15.44
CA PRO A 142 6.39 -13.40 16.81
C PRO A 142 6.70 -12.22 17.76
N GLY A 143 5.67 -11.72 18.45
CA GLY A 143 5.77 -10.55 19.33
C GLY A 143 5.25 -9.23 18.74
N TYR A 144 4.60 -9.21 17.57
CA TYR A 144 3.86 -8.01 17.14
C TYR A 144 2.61 -7.81 18.00
N GLU A 145 2.63 -6.78 18.84
CA GLU A 145 1.50 -6.37 19.69
C GLU A 145 0.61 -5.36 18.96
N GLY A 146 -0.08 -5.81 17.90
CA GLY A 146 -0.97 -4.96 17.12
C GLY A 146 -2.00 -5.71 16.31
N ILE A 147 -2.83 -4.96 15.59
CA ILE A 147 -3.89 -5.45 14.72
C ILE A 147 -3.39 -5.40 13.28
N ALA A 148 -3.39 -6.56 12.62
CA ALA A 148 -3.10 -6.68 11.19
C ALA A 148 -4.29 -7.39 10.50
N VAL A 149 -4.92 -6.72 9.54
CA VAL A 149 -6.14 -7.21 8.89
C VAL A 149 -6.02 -7.00 7.38
N ASP A 150 -6.18 -8.07 6.62
CA ASP A 150 -6.29 -8.02 5.17
C ASP A 150 -7.76 -8.08 4.75
N VAL A 151 -8.14 -7.21 3.82
CA VAL A 151 -9.46 -7.22 3.18
C VAL A 151 -9.30 -7.62 1.72
N ALA A 152 -9.96 -8.70 1.31
CA ALA A 152 -9.93 -9.23 -0.04
C ALA A 152 -11.29 -9.16 -0.72
N ASN A 153 -11.30 -8.90 -2.02
CA ASN A 153 -12.53 -8.86 -2.84
C ASN A 153 -13.08 -10.28 -3.13
N GLU A 154 -14.16 -10.40 -3.91
CA GLU A 154 -14.75 -11.71 -4.24
C GLU A 154 -13.78 -12.65 -4.97
N ALA A 155 -12.83 -12.08 -5.72
CA ALA A 155 -11.77 -12.80 -6.43
C ALA A 155 -10.61 -13.21 -5.51
N ALA A 156 -10.75 -13.04 -4.19
CA ALA A 156 -9.72 -13.33 -3.18
C ALA A 156 -8.42 -12.51 -3.36
N VAL A 157 -8.50 -11.37 -4.04
CA VAL A 157 -7.37 -10.43 -4.15
C VAL A 157 -7.45 -9.41 -3.03
N VAL A 158 -6.39 -9.26 -2.25
CA VAL A 158 -6.32 -8.26 -1.16
C VAL A 158 -6.36 -6.87 -1.77
N VAL A 159 -7.37 -6.08 -1.39
CA VAL A 159 -7.59 -4.71 -1.89
C VAL A 159 -7.09 -3.65 -0.93
N ALA A 160 -7.02 -3.95 0.37
CA ALA A 160 -6.42 -3.09 1.38
C ALA A 160 -5.99 -3.90 2.60
N SER A 161 -4.95 -3.42 3.28
CA SER A 161 -4.45 -3.96 4.54
C SER A 161 -4.49 -2.88 5.62
N LEU A 162 -5.08 -3.20 6.76
CA LEU A 162 -5.07 -2.41 7.98
C LEU A 162 -3.95 -2.90 8.89
N HIS A 163 -3.11 -1.98 9.35
CA HIS A 163 -2.07 -2.21 10.34
C HIS A 163 -2.20 -1.14 11.43
N VAL A 164 -2.36 -1.56 12.69
CA VAL A 164 -2.41 -0.70 13.87
C VAL A 164 -1.50 -1.31 14.92
N GLY A 165 -0.45 -0.61 15.35
CA GLY A 165 0.45 -1.14 16.37
C GLY A 165 1.84 -0.51 16.34
N PRO A 166 2.79 -1.06 17.11
CA PRO A 166 4.17 -0.59 17.08
C PRO A 166 4.75 -0.82 15.68
N SER A 167 5.06 0.27 14.99
CA SER A 167 5.75 0.20 13.70
C SER A 167 7.25 0.34 13.89
N GLY A 168 8.03 -0.41 13.10
CA GLY A 168 9.41 -0.03 12.84
C GLY A 168 9.51 1.36 12.20
N GLY A 169 10.71 1.95 12.19
CA GLY A 169 10.92 3.24 11.52
C GLY A 169 10.54 3.19 10.05
N LEU A 170 9.99 4.30 9.53
CA LEU A 170 9.76 4.47 8.09
C LEU A 170 11.12 4.52 7.39
N GLY A 171 11.37 3.59 6.47
CA GLY A 171 12.62 3.48 5.73
C GLY A 171 12.40 3.29 4.23
N GLY A 172 13.38 3.66 3.44
CA GLY A 172 13.32 3.56 1.98
C GLY A 172 14.31 4.52 1.33
N ALA A 173 14.94 4.11 0.23
CA ALA A 173 15.80 4.99 -0.54
C ALA A 173 14.96 5.79 -1.54
N CYS A 174 15.05 7.10 -1.47
CA CYS A 174 14.37 8.02 -2.37
C CYS A 174 15.32 8.44 -3.49
N GLN A 175 15.08 8.01 -4.73
CA GLN A 175 15.88 8.41 -5.90
C GLN A 175 14.97 8.67 -7.09
N GLY A 176 15.26 9.73 -7.86
CA GLY A 176 14.53 10.07 -9.08
C GLY A 176 13.12 10.59 -8.81
N ASP A 177 13.01 11.78 -8.23
CA ASP A 177 11.71 12.43 -8.01
C ASP A 177 10.95 12.61 -9.32
N VAL A 178 9.66 12.27 -9.29
CA VAL A 178 8.75 12.44 -10.42
C VAL A 178 7.56 13.31 -10.02
N PRO A 179 6.80 13.88 -10.97
CA PRO A 179 5.58 14.61 -10.66
C PRO A 179 4.62 13.78 -9.80
N TYR A 180 4.13 14.42 -8.75
CA TYR A 180 3.23 13.86 -7.76
C TYR A 180 1.88 14.56 -7.86
N THR A 181 0.81 13.76 -7.90
CA THR A 181 -0.56 14.28 -7.99
C THR A 181 -1.45 13.62 -6.95
N VAL A 182 -2.23 14.43 -6.22
CA VAL A 182 -3.37 13.94 -5.44
C VAL A 182 -4.61 13.95 -6.34
N LEU A 183 -5.18 12.77 -6.58
CA LEU A 183 -6.33 12.56 -7.45
C LEU A 183 -7.66 12.67 -6.71
N ASP A 184 -7.68 12.27 -5.43
CA ASP A 184 -8.83 12.36 -4.54
C ASP A 184 -8.34 12.54 -3.10
N SER A 185 -9.10 13.28 -2.29
CA SER A 185 -8.83 13.43 -0.87
C SER A 185 -10.10 13.73 -0.09
N VAL A 186 -10.27 13.07 1.06
CA VAL A 186 -11.33 13.37 2.01
C VAL A 186 -10.78 13.22 3.43
N GLU A 187 -11.01 14.22 4.27
CA GLU A 187 -10.62 14.18 5.68
C GLU A 187 -11.40 13.10 6.41
N VAL A 188 -10.74 12.47 7.38
CA VAL A 188 -11.33 11.44 8.23
C VAL A 188 -11.09 11.79 9.69
N ASP A 189 -12.05 11.46 10.53
CA ASP A 189 -11.94 11.68 11.97
C ASP A 189 -11.23 10.49 12.61
N LEU A 190 -9.90 10.60 12.71
CA LEU A 190 -9.04 9.58 13.32
C LEU A 190 -8.12 10.22 14.36
N PRO A 191 -7.81 9.50 15.46
CA PRO A 191 -6.84 9.97 16.43
C PRO A 191 -5.48 10.11 15.74
N HIS A 192 -4.87 11.28 15.89
CA HIS A 192 -3.56 11.57 15.34
C HIS A 192 -2.77 12.47 16.26
N GLN A 193 -1.45 12.43 16.12
CA GLN A 193 -0.54 13.33 16.81
C GLN A 193 0.04 14.30 15.77
N PRO A 194 -0.43 15.56 15.71
CA PRO A 194 0.09 16.54 14.78
C PRO A 194 1.61 16.71 14.92
N ALA A 195 2.32 16.62 13.81
CA ALA A 195 3.73 16.88 13.72
C ALA A 195 3.98 18.11 12.83
N LYS A 196 5.17 18.69 12.91
CA LYS A 196 5.52 19.82 12.04
C LYS A 196 5.41 19.39 10.57
N GLY A 197 4.51 20.04 9.83
CA GLY A 197 4.29 19.76 8.42
C GLY A 197 3.31 18.61 8.15
N SER A 198 2.64 18.05 9.17
CA SER A 198 1.52 17.13 8.95
C SER A 198 0.23 17.91 8.64
N VAL A 199 -0.74 17.21 8.07
CA VAL A 199 -2.11 17.67 7.83
C VAL A 199 -3.09 16.78 8.59
N THR A 200 -4.35 17.21 8.73
CA THR A 200 -5.42 16.36 9.27
C THR A 200 -5.47 15.03 8.52
N PRO A 201 -5.61 13.89 9.22
CA PRO A 201 -5.77 12.58 8.61
C PRO A 201 -6.82 12.60 7.50
N ARG A 202 -6.48 11.97 6.39
CA ARG A 202 -7.32 11.92 5.20
C ARG A 202 -7.14 10.60 4.49
N PHE A 203 -8.22 10.11 3.89
CA PHE A 203 -8.08 9.23 2.76
C PHE A 203 -7.53 10.05 1.58
N ALA A 204 -6.57 9.50 0.86
CA ALA A 204 -6.07 10.10 -0.37
C ALA A 204 -5.80 9.04 -1.43
N PHE A 205 -6.12 9.34 -2.69
CA PHE A 205 -5.64 8.59 -3.85
C PHE A 205 -4.56 9.42 -4.54
N ARG A 206 -3.35 8.87 -4.61
CA ARG A 206 -2.12 9.62 -4.95
C ARG A 206 -1.35 8.90 -6.04
N ALA A 207 -0.71 9.68 -6.90
CA ALA A 207 -0.06 9.19 -8.11
C ALA A 207 1.35 9.76 -8.28
N LEU A 208 2.28 8.89 -8.67
CA LEU A 208 3.60 9.19 -9.20
C LEU A 208 3.54 9.07 -10.72
N GLN A 209 3.90 10.13 -11.44
CA GLN A 209 3.86 10.15 -12.90
C GLN A 209 5.27 9.93 -13.47
N GLU A 210 5.56 8.71 -13.85
CA GLU A 210 6.81 8.34 -14.52
C GLU A 210 6.71 8.63 -16.03
N SER A 211 7.82 8.46 -16.77
CA SER A 211 7.87 8.78 -18.20
C SER A 211 6.96 7.89 -19.06
N ASP A 212 6.71 6.64 -18.64
CA ASP A 212 5.99 5.63 -19.42
C ASP A 212 4.71 5.11 -18.72
N ARG A 213 4.46 5.55 -17.48
CA ARG A 213 3.37 5.03 -16.63
C ARG A 213 2.98 6.00 -15.52
N VAL A 214 1.89 5.67 -14.87
CA VAL A 214 1.48 6.27 -13.59
C VAL A 214 1.37 5.17 -12.55
N THR A 215 2.04 5.35 -11.42
CA THR A 215 1.94 4.45 -10.27
C THR A 215 1.09 5.14 -9.20
N ALA A 216 -0.07 4.58 -8.84
CA ALA A 216 -1.00 5.21 -7.91
C ALA A 216 -1.53 4.26 -6.84
N SER A 217 -1.84 4.81 -5.68
CA SER A 217 -2.27 4.06 -4.50
C SER A 217 -3.21 4.91 -3.67
N PHE A 218 -4.15 4.24 -2.99
CA PHE A 218 -5.06 4.89 -2.05
C PHE A 218 -4.83 4.38 -0.62
N GLY A 219 -5.04 5.27 0.33
CA GLY A 219 -5.00 4.92 1.74
C GLY A 219 -5.07 6.13 2.65
N LEU A 220 -4.96 5.86 3.94
CA LEU A 220 -4.88 6.89 4.96
C LEU A 220 -3.52 7.59 4.93
N THR A 221 -3.53 8.90 5.13
CA THR A 221 -2.31 9.69 5.30
C THR A 221 -2.53 10.93 6.13
N ASP A 222 -1.51 11.38 6.84
CA ASP A 222 -1.42 12.69 7.50
C ASP A 222 -0.30 13.57 6.91
N THR A 223 0.33 13.12 5.82
CA THR A 223 1.44 13.83 5.19
C THR A 223 0.91 14.62 3.98
N PRO A 224 1.30 15.90 3.82
CA PRO A 224 0.90 16.68 2.66
C PRO A 224 1.46 16.09 1.36
N ALA A 225 0.93 16.58 0.24
CA ALA A 225 1.48 16.32 -1.09
C ALA A 225 2.98 16.63 -1.13
N GLY A 226 3.75 15.84 -1.91
CA GLY A 226 5.21 15.96 -2.00
C GLY A 226 5.66 17.42 -2.14
N GLN A 227 6.72 17.81 -1.43
CA GLN A 227 7.20 19.19 -1.44
C GLN A 227 7.47 19.63 -2.89
N ASN A 228 6.85 20.73 -3.32
CA ASN A 228 6.95 21.27 -4.68
C ASN A 228 6.27 20.44 -5.78
N GLY A 229 5.38 19.50 -5.45
CA GLY A 229 4.62 18.73 -6.44
C GLY A 229 5.40 17.58 -7.07
N THR A 230 6.54 17.20 -6.47
CA THR A 230 7.33 16.03 -6.87
C THR A 230 7.65 15.16 -5.67
N THR A 231 7.83 13.85 -5.90
CA THR A 231 8.41 12.92 -4.91
C THR A 231 8.86 11.64 -5.62
N CYS A 232 9.84 10.96 -5.06
CA CYS A 232 10.24 9.60 -5.44
C CYS A 232 9.38 8.50 -4.74
N MET A 233 8.71 8.84 -3.63
CA MET A 233 7.97 7.88 -2.81
C MET A 233 6.93 8.55 -1.91
N PHE A 234 5.97 7.76 -1.42
CA PHE A 234 5.10 8.16 -0.31
C PHE A 234 4.64 6.95 0.50
N TYR A 235 4.19 7.21 1.73
CA TYR A 235 3.59 6.21 2.62
C TYR A 235 2.10 6.49 2.83
N ASN A 236 1.29 5.44 2.91
CA ASN A 236 -0.10 5.52 3.35
C ASN A 236 -0.19 5.24 4.86
N VAL A 237 0.32 6.17 5.66
CA VAL A 237 0.35 6.07 7.12
C VAL A 237 -0.15 7.35 7.78
N VAL A 238 -0.71 7.19 8.97
CA VAL A 238 -1.06 8.29 9.87
C VAL A 238 -0.23 8.13 11.15
N THR A 239 0.33 9.24 11.63
CA THR A 239 1.01 9.33 12.92
C THR A 239 -0.04 9.42 14.01
N GLY A 240 -0.19 8.34 14.76
CA GLY A 240 -1.19 8.21 15.81
C GLY A 240 -0.70 8.66 17.19
N PRO A 241 -1.53 8.50 18.24
CA PRO A 241 -1.14 8.74 19.62
C PRO A 241 -0.11 7.70 20.11
N PRO A 242 0.52 7.88 21.30
CA PRO A 242 1.57 6.97 21.80
C PRO A 242 1.18 5.49 21.91
N GLU A 243 -0.10 5.19 22.11
CA GLU A 243 -0.62 3.81 22.13
C GLU A 243 -0.52 3.14 20.76
N TRP A 244 -0.74 3.89 19.69
CA TRP A 244 -0.66 3.45 18.29
C TRP A 244 0.13 4.49 17.49
N PRO A 245 1.46 4.49 17.61
CA PRO A 245 2.29 5.57 17.08
C PRO A 245 2.19 5.68 15.55
N LEU A 246 1.83 4.58 14.88
CA LEU A 246 1.60 4.55 13.46
C LEU A 246 0.48 3.58 13.12
N PHE A 247 -0.39 3.98 12.21
CA PHE A 247 -1.34 3.06 11.59
C PHE A 247 -1.52 3.35 10.11
N SER A 248 -1.91 2.33 9.36
CA SER A 248 -2.10 2.35 7.91
C SER A 248 -3.38 1.59 7.57
N PHE A 249 -4.21 2.15 6.69
CA PHE A 249 -5.25 1.38 5.99
C PHE A 249 -5.22 1.77 4.52
N ALA A 250 -4.68 0.88 3.69
CA ALA A 250 -4.29 1.23 2.32
C ALA A 250 -4.16 -0.02 1.44
N ASP A 251 -4.17 0.20 0.12
CA ASP A 251 -3.81 -0.85 -0.85
C ASP A 251 -2.30 -1.14 -0.87
N ALA A 252 -1.47 -0.14 -0.61
CA ALA A 252 -0.03 -0.28 -0.41
C ALA A 252 0.45 0.54 0.80
N PHE A 253 1.33 -0.02 1.62
CA PHE A 253 1.93 0.72 2.73
C PHE A 253 2.88 1.84 2.25
N GLN A 254 3.73 1.51 1.27
CA GLN A 254 4.70 2.40 0.65
C GLN A 254 4.60 2.28 -0.87
N VAL A 255 4.76 3.40 -1.57
CA VAL A 255 4.84 3.46 -3.03
C VAL A 255 6.10 4.19 -3.42
N ASN A 256 6.90 3.60 -4.32
CA ASN A 256 8.13 4.19 -4.84
C ASN A 256 8.05 4.32 -6.36
N VAL A 257 8.85 5.23 -6.93
CA VAL A 257 9.12 5.27 -8.36
C VAL A 257 9.73 3.93 -8.81
N GLY A 258 9.24 3.40 -9.93
CA GLY A 258 9.68 2.11 -10.47
C GLY A 258 9.10 0.89 -9.74
N SER A 259 8.26 1.08 -8.71
CA SER A 259 7.47 -0.03 -8.14
C SER A 259 6.56 -0.63 -9.22
N LYS A 260 6.47 -1.95 -9.24
CA LYS A 260 5.53 -2.70 -10.07
C LYS A 260 4.56 -3.43 -9.16
N GLU A 261 3.41 -3.79 -9.71
CA GLU A 261 2.49 -4.71 -9.05
C GLU A 261 3.12 -6.11 -9.11
N ASP A 262 3.94 -6.44 -8.11
CA ASP A 262 4.77 -7.66 -8.10
C ASP A 262 4.02 -8.89 -7.57
N ASP A 263 2.93 -8.69 -6.82
CA ASP A 263 2.13 -9.76 -6.21
C ASP A 263 0.71 -9.83 -6.83
N PRO A 264 0.38 -10.87 -7.62
CA PRO A 264 -0.95 -11.00 -8.20
C PRO A 264 -2.07 -11.26 -7.18
N MET A 265 -1.74 -11.63 -5.93
CA MET A 265 -2.71 -11.85 -4.84
C MET A 265 -2.89 -10.62 -3.94
N ARG A 266 -2.06 -9.59 -4.08
CA ARG A 266 -2.15 -8.34 -3.32
C ARG A 266 -2.18 -7.16 -4.28
N LYS A 267 -3.33 -6.49 -4.39
CA LYS A 267 -3.43 -5.24 -5.14
C LYS A 267 -2.67 -4.16 -4.38
N GLY A 268 -1.34 -4.13 -4.54
CA GLY A 268 -0.48 -3.07 -4.07
C GLY A 268 -0.73 -1.78 -4.85
N ALA A 269 0.35 -1.00 -5.02
CA ALA A 269 0.31 0.18 -5.87
C ALA A 269 -0.07 -0.23 -7.31
N LYS A 270 -1.04 0.47 -7.88
CA LYS A 270 -1.61 0.19 -9.20
C LYS A 270 -0.81 0.91 -10.27
N THR A 271 -0.62 0.25 -11.40
CA THR A 271 0.00 0.86 -12.58
C THR A 271 -1.07 1.23 -13.60
N PHE A 272 -1.02 2.45 -14.10
CA PHE A 272 -1.90 2.99 -15.13
C PHE A 272 -1.08 3.50 -16.31
N PRO A 273 -1.61 3.47 -17.54
CA PRO A 273 -0.94 4.05 -18.71
C PRO A 273 -0.91 5.58 -18.68
N SER A 274 -1.79 6.23 -17.90
CA SER A 274 -1.87 7.69 -17.81
C SER A 274 -2.61 8.14 -16.55
N LEU A 275 -2.52 9.45 -16.24
CA LEU A 275 -3.30 10.05 -15.15
C LEU A 275 -4.81 9.98 -15.43
N ASP A 276 -5.23 10.04 -16.69
CA ASP A 276 -6.65 9.91 -17.04
C ASP A 276 -7.18 8.50 -16.80
N ALA A 277 -6.37 7.47 -17.06
CA ALA A 277 -6.72 6.10 -16.69
C ALA A 277 -6.81 5.92 -15.17
N ALA A 278 -5.92 6.54 -14.40
CA ALA A 278 -6.00 6.57 -12.94
C ALA A 278 -7.28 7.29 -12.46
N ARG A 279 -7.65 8.41 -13.10
CA ARG A 279 -8.91 9.11 -12.78
C ARG A 279 -10.15 8.28 -13.13
N ALA A 280 -10.12 7.57 -14.25
CA ALA A 280 -11.21 6.68 -14.65
C ALA A 280 -11.39 5.54 -13.65
N TYR A 281 -10.31 5.02 -13.05
CA TYR A 281 -10.38 4.02 -11.99
C TYR A 281 -11.20 4.48 -10.78
N MET A 282 -11.22 5.78 -10.47
CA MET A 282 -12.02 6.33 -9.35
C MET A 282 -13.53 6.14 -9.53
N GLN A 283 -13.98 5.89 -10.76
CA GLN A 283 -15.39 5.63 -11.06
C GLN A 283 -15.74 4.13 -10.95
N THR A 284 -14.77 3.27 -10.67
CA THR A 284 -15.01 1.83 -10.56
C THR A 284 -15.68 1.47 -9.22
N PRO A 285 -16.54 0.44 -9.19
CA PRO A 285 -17.12 -0.06 -7.94
C PRO A 285 -16.06 -0.48 -6.92
N GLU A 286 -14.94 -1.04 -7.37
CA GLU A 286 -13.83 -1.42 -6.49
C GLU A 286 -13.28 -0.22 -5.73
N TYR A 287 -12.95 0.87 -6.44
CA TYR A 287 -12.45 2.09 -5.82
C TYR A 287 -13.46 2.71 -4.85
N LEU A 288 -14.72 2.83 -5.28
CA LEU A 288 -15.77 3.45 -4.45
C LEU A 288 -16.03 2.63 -3.18
N ASN A 289 -16.02 1.30 -3.28
CA ASN A 289 -16.16 0.42 -2.12
C ASN A 289 -14.93 0.51 -1.21
N ALA A 290 -13.71 0.53 -1.75
CA ALA A 290 -12.50 0.67 -0.97
C ALA A 290 -12.43 2.02 -0.25
N LYS A 291 -12.79 3.12 -0.93
CA LYS A 291 -12.88 4.45 -0.34
C LYS A 291 -13.87 4.47 0.83
N ARG A 292 -15.08 3.94 0.64
CA ARG A 292 -16.09 3.87 1.72
C ARG A 292 -15.61 3.01 2.90
N MET A 293 -14.97 1.88 2.62
CA MET A 293 -14.42 1.01 3.64
C MET A 293 -13.34 1.72 4.47
N ILE A 294 -12.32 2.29 3.81
CA ILE A 294 -11.21 2.96 4.51
C ILE A 294 -11.69 4.20 5.27
N THR A 295 -12.61 4.98 4.70
CA THR A 295 -13.16 6.18 5.36
C THR A 295 -14.13 5.87 6.49
N SER A 296 -14.63 4.63 6.59
CA SER A 296 -15.47 4.19 7.71
C SER A 296 -14.67 3.74 8.95
N LEU A 297 -13.34 3.72 8.85
CA LEU A 297 -12.47 3.30 9.95
C LEU A 297 -12.72 4.15 11.20
N LYS A 298 -12.89 3.47 12.32
CA LYS A 298 -12.94 4.05 13.65
C LYS A 298 -11.86 3.42 14.50
N ILE A 299 -11.13 4.26 15.19
CA ILE A 299 -10.06 3.90 16.11
C ILE A 299 -10.37 4.61 17.43
N ASN A 300 -10.72 3.84 18.46
CA ASN A 300 -11.02 4.35 19.79
C ASN A 300 -9.72 4.33 20.62
N ALA A 301 -8.99 5.46 20.64
CA ALA A 301 -7.89 5.63 21.57
C ALA A 301 -8.44 5.70 22.99
N GLY A 302 -7.85 4.94 23.93
CA GLY A 302 -8.29 4.85 25.32
C GLY A 302 -8.09 6.14 26.11
#